data_AF-A0A849IQR3-F1
#
_entry.id   AF-A0A849IQR3-F1
#
_cell.length_a   1.000
_cell.length_b   1.000
_cell.length_c   1.000
_cell.angle_alpha   90.00
_cell.angle_beta   90.00
_cell.angle_gamma   90.00
#
_symmetry.space_group_name_H-M   'P 1'
#
loop_
_entity.id
_entity.type
_entity.pdbx_description
1 polymer ?
#
loop_
_entity_poly.entity_id
_entity_poly.type
_entity_poly.pdbx_seq_one_letter_code
_entity_poly.pdbx_strand_id
1 'polypeptide(L)'
;MANDHGLPDLSALELAARIPSREVSPLEALEGCLARVDQRNQALNAVIWREDDTARAEAARLAQLVMRSDPEDLPPFCGVPIPIKDLTPVAGWPVTYGSWAAAAGPSAESELVVEAFQRAGFVLCGRTNAPEFGPITAAENLRYGISRNPWDLRYTPRGRAVAPPPPPPEGCSQSPMATMVAARSGSPPPAAAWWGSR
;
A
#
# COMPACT_ATOMS: atom_id res chain seq x y z
N MET A 1 -10.90 -28.44 -1.48
CA MET A 1 -9.44 -28.23 -1.40
C MET A 1 -9.26 -26.79 -0.99
N ALA A 2 -8.88 -26.54 0.27
CA ALA A 2 -8.56 -25.19 0.72
C ALA A 2 -7.39 -24.70 -0.13
N ASN A 3 -7.60 -23.61 -0.85
CA ASN A 3 -6.59 -23.05 -1.73
C ASN A 3 -5.46 -22.55 -0.82
N ASP A 4 -4.28 -23.16 -0.90
CA ASP A 4 -3.11 -22.78 -0.12
C ASP A 4 -2.59 -21.44 -0.65
N HIS A 5 -3.18 -20.36 -0.16
CA HIS A 5 -2.81 -19.00 -0.46
C HIS A 5 -1.57 -18.66 0.36
N GLY A 6 -0.47 -18.31 -0.31
CA GLY A 6 0.72 -17.82 0.40
C GLY A 6 0.38 -16.57 1.21
N LEU A 7 1.09 -16.31 2.30
CA LEU A 7 0.81 -15.18 3.22
C LEU A 7 0.43 -13.86 2.53
N PRO A 8 1.05 -13.44 1.42
CA PRO A 8 0.75 -12.13 0.83
C PRO A 8 -0.47 -12.15 -0.11
N ASP A 9 -1.08 -13.31 -0.34
CA ASP A 9 -2.36 -13.42 -1.03
C ASP A 9 -3.54 -13.26 -0.04
N LEU A 10 -3.27 -13.24 1.28
CA LEU A 10 -4.26 -12.95 2.30
C LEU A 10 -4.66 -11.47 2.27
N SER A 11 -5.95 -11.23 2.43
CA SER A 11 -6.47 -9.88 2.64
C SER A 11 -6.05 -9.31 4.00
N ALA A 12 -6.09 -7.98 4.12
CA ALA A 12 -5.85 -7.30 5.39
C ALA A 12 -6.80 -7.80 6.51
N LEU A 13 -8.04 -8.16 6.18
CA LEU A 13 -9.00 -8.71 7.15
C LEU A 13 -8.63 -10.13 7.57
N GLU A 14 -8.12 -10.95 6.66
CA GLU A 14 -7.64 -12.29 6.99
C GLU A 14 -6.38 -12.23 7.86
N LEU A 15 -5.43 -11.33 7.55
CA LEU A 15 -4.27 -11.10 8.41
C LEU A 15 -4.69 -10.56 9.79
N ALA A 16 -5.61 -9.60 9.84
CA ALA A 16 -6.14 -9.06 11.09
C ALA A 16 -6.85 -10.11 11.96
N ALA A 17 -7.40 -11.17 11.37
CA ALA A 17 -7.99 -12.28 12.10
C ALA A 17 -6.94 -13.32 12.54
N ARG A 18 -5.96 -13.63 11.67
CA ARG A 18 -4.96 -14.68 11.90
C ARG A 18 -3.81 -14.26 12.81
N ILE A 19 -3.52 -12.96 12.90
CA ILE A 19 -2.48 -12.45 13.80
C ILE A 19 -2.88 -12.60 15.26
N PRO A 20 -4.06 -12.14 15.72
CA PRO A 20 -4.52 -12.36 17.10
C PRO A 20 -4.66 -13.85 17.45
N SER A 21 -5.05 -14.71 16.49
CA SER A 21 -5.10 -16.17 16.70
C SER A 21 -3.73 -16.85 16.72
N ARG A 22 -2.65 -16.10 16.47
CA ARG A 22 -1.25 -16.56 16.45
C ARG A 22 -0.96 -17.60 15.35
N GLU A 23 -1.82 -17.68 14.34
CA GLU A 23 -1.58 -18.48 13.14
C GLU A 23 -0.51 -17.86 12.25
N VAL A 24 -0.39 -16.53 12.28
CA VAL A 24 0.61 -15.75 11.53
C VAL A 24 1.17 -14.69 12.47
N SER A 25 2.48 -14.57 12.57
CA SER A 25 3.09 -13.44 13.29
C SER A 25 3.12 -12.16 12.43
N PRO A 26 3.09 -10.96 13.05
CA PRO A 26 3.29 -9.70 12.32
C PRO A 26 4.56 -9.68 11.47
N LEU A 27 5.63 -10.31 11.93
CA LEU A 27 6.90 -10.37 11.21
C LEU A 27 6.79 -11.27 9.98
N GLU A 28 6.17 -12.45 10.09
CA GLU A 28 5.91 -13.33 8.94
C GLU A 28 5.04 -12.64 7.89
N ALA A 29 4.01 -11.91 8.30
CA ALA A 29 3.17 -11.13 7.41
C ALA A 29 3.98 -10.04 6.67
N LEU A 30 4.83 -9.30 7.38
CA LEU A 30 5.70 -8.28 6.80
C LEU A 30 6.71 -8.88 5.81
N GLU A 31 7.46 -9.89 6.22
CA GLU A 31 8.49 -10.52 5.37
C GLU A 31 7.87 -11.14 4.11
N GLY A 32 6.67 -11.74 4.23
CA GLY A 32 5.92 -12.22 3.07
C GLY A 32 5.62 -11.09 2.07
N CYS A 33 5.15 -9.94 2.55
CA CYS A 33 4.89 -8.78 1.70
C CYS A 33 6.17 -8.22 1.07
N LEU A 34 7.25 -8.04 1.84
CA LEU A 34 8.54 -7.54 1.35
C LEU A 34 9.14 -8.46 0.29
N ALA A 35 9.12 -9.77 0.51
CA ALA A 35 9.57 -10.75 -0.47
C ALA A 35 8.76 -10.68 -1.79
N ARG A 36 7.45 -10.36 -1.71
CA ARG A 36 6.63 -10.15 -2.91
C ARG A 36 7.03 -8.88 -3.67
N VAL A 37 7.34 -7.81 -2.94
CA VAL A 37 7.88 -6.58 -3.53
C VAL A 37 9.17 -6.89 -4.27
N ASP A 38 10.11 -7.60 -3.64
CA ASP A 38 11.39 -7.97 -4.26
C ASP A 38 11.20 -8.73 -5.58
N GLN A 39 10.25 -9.65 -5.62
CA GLN A 39 9.99 -10.49 -6.80
C GLN A 39 9.31 -9.76 -7.95
N ARG A 40 8.38 -8.84 -7.66
CA ARG A 40 7.45 -8.29 -8.67
C ARG A 40 7.67 -6.81 -8.98
N ASN A 41 8.19 -6.03 -8.04
CA ASN A 41 8.18 -4.58 -8.14
C ASN A 41 9.07 -4.04 -9.27
N GLN A 42 10.11 -4.77 -9.68
CA GLN A 42 10.93 -4.35 -10.83
C GLN A 42 10.09 -4.23 -12.13
N ALA A 43 9.11 -5.10 -12.34
CA ALA A 43 8.23 -5.04 -13.51
C ALA A 43 7.02 -4.10 -13.29
N LEU A 44 6.58 -3.94 -12.04
CA LEU A 44 5.36 -3.23 -11.69
C LEU A 44 5.56 -1.77 -11.33
N ASN A 45 6.73 -1.40 -10.80
CA ASN A 45 7.04 -0.05 -10.33
C ASN A 45 5.95 0.51 -9.38
N ALA A 46 5.48 -0.33 -8.47
CA ALA A 46 4.37 -0.06 -7.55
C ALA A 46 4.82 0.64 -6.27
N VAL A 47 5.98 0.22 -5.76
CA VAL A 47 6.62 0.70 -4.54
C VAL A 47 7.87 1.47 -4.94
N ILE A 48 7.95 2.74 -4.55
CA ILE A 48 9.03 3.67 -4.96
C ILE A 48 10.05 3.93 -3.85
N TRP A 49 9.68 3.62 -2.61
CA TRP A 49 10.55 3.78 -1.44
C TRP A 49 10.12 2.81 -0.34
N ARG A 50 11.06 2.37 0.49
CA ARG A 50 10.89 1.35 1.52
C ARG A 50 11.52 1.78 2.84
N GLU A 51 10.92 1.32 3.93
CA GLU A 51 11.36 1.58 5.31
C GLU A 51 11.42 0.25 6.07
N ASP A 52 12.20 -0.68 5.53
CA ASP A 52 12.15 -2.09 5.96
C ASP A 52 12.59 -2.26 7.43
N ASP A 53 13.64 -1.57 7.86
CA ASP A 53 14.22 -1.78 9.19
C ASP A 53 13.28 -1.28 10.29
N THR A 54 12.71 -0.08 10.13
CA THR A 54 11.71 0.43 11.07
C THR A 54 10.44 -0.41 11.03
N ALA A 55 10.01 -0.86 9.84
CA ALA A 55 8.84 -1.75 9.71
C ALA A 55 9.07 -3.09 10.43
N ARG A 56 10.26 -3.70 10.31
CA ARG A 56 10.63 -4.94 11.01
C ARG A 56 10.66 -4.75 12.51
N ALA A 57 11.25 -3.64 12.98
CA ALA A 57 11.29 -3.33 14.41
C ALA A 57 9.88 -3.20 14.99
N GLU A 58 8.98 -2.50 14.28
CA GLU A 58 7.58 -2.35 14.71
C GLU A 58 6.81 -3.67 14.64
N ALA A 59 6.98 -4.46 13.59
CA ALA A 59 6.38 -5.79 13.47
C ALA A 59 6.84 -6.71 14.62
N ALA A 60 8.13 -6.69 14.97
CA ALA A 60 8.66 -7.45 16.11
C ALA A 60 8.06 -6.99 17.45
N ARG A 61 7.91 -5.66 17.65
CA ARG A 61 7.26 -5.10 18.83
C ARG A 61 5.81 -5.55 18.95
N LEU A 62 5.07 -5.54 17.85
CA LEU A 62 3.68 -6.00 17.79
C LEU A 62 3.56 -7.52 17.95
N ALA A 63 4.52 -8.30 17.45
CA ALA A 63 4.58 -9.74 17.69
C ALA A 63 4.70 -10.04 19.19
N GLN A 64 5.52 -9.28 19.92
CA GLN A 64 5.57 -9.42 21.38
C GLN A 64 4.27 -8.99 22.08
N LEU A 65 3.60 -7.95 21.57
CA LEU A 65 2.29 -7.53 22.08
C LEU A 65 1.23 -8.64 21.91
N VAL A 66 1.17 -9.28 20.74
CA VAL A 66 0.25 -10.39 20.44
C VAL A 66 0.45 -11.58 21.40
N MET A 67 1.68 -11.82 21.84
CA MET A 67 1.98 -12.92 22.75
C MET A 67 1.57 -12.66 24.21
N ARG A 68 1.44 -11.39 24.62
CA ARG A 68 1.22 -10.98 26.02
C ARG A 68 -0.17 -10.40 26.30
N SER A 69 -0.99 -10.23 25.27
CA SER A 69 -2.32 -9.64 25.35
C SER A 69 -3.37 -10.63 24.87
N ASP A 70 -4.59 -10.48 25.38
CA ASP A 70 -5.74 -11.20 24.86
C ASP A 70 -6.16 -10.62 23.49
N PRO A 71 -6.71 -11.44 22.57
CA PRO A 71 -7.07 -11.00 21.23
C PRO A 71 -7.98 -9.76 21.18
N GLU A 72 -8.94 -9.67 22.09
CA GLU A 72 -9.89 -8.55 22.22
C GLU A 72 -9.24 -7.21 22.62
N ASP A 73 -8.06 -7.23 23.23
CA ASP A 73 -7.34 -6.03 23.66
C ASP A 73 -6.37 -5.50 22.59
N LEU A 74 -6.19 -6.25 21.50
CA LEU A 74 -5.30 -5.86 20.41
C LEU A 74 -5.95 -4.82 19.49
N PRO A 75 -5.15 -3.90 18.90
CA PRO A 75 -5.65 -3.05 17.83
C PRO A 75 -6.26 -3.85 16.68
N PRO A 76 -7.29 -3.33 16.00
CA PRO A 76 -8.09 -4.10 15.03
C PRO A 76 -7.32 -4.60 13.80
N PHE A 77 -6.17 -3.99 13.47
CA PHE A 77 -5.27 -4.41 12.40
C PHE A 77 -3.85 -4.61 12.93
N CYS A 78 -3.71 -5.05 14.18
CA CYS A 78 -2.43 -5.30 14.83
C CYS A 78 -1.49 -6.13 13.94
N GLY A 79 -0.36 -5.53 13.57
CA GLY A 79 0.71 -6.20 12.83
C GLY A 79 0.48 -6.32 11.32
N VAL A 80 -0.61 -5.80 10.78
CA VAL A 80 -0.91 -5.87 9.34
C VAL A 80 -0.03 -4.88 8.58
N PRO A 81 0.79 -5.31 7.59
CA PRO A 81 1.61 -4.40 6.79
C PRO A 81 0.78 -3.51 5.85
N ILE A 82 1.14 -2.24 5.71
CA ILE A 82 0.53 -1.32 4.76
C ILE A 82 1.53 -0.31 4.20
N PRO A 83 1.62 -0.12 2.87
CA PRO A 83 2.35 1.00 2.30
C PRO A 83 1.45 2.25 2.22
N ILE A 84 2.05 3.43 2.31
CA ILE A 84 1.34 4.71 2.21
C ILE A 84 1.56 5.30 0.82
N LYS A 85 0.51 5.82 0.20
CA LYS A 85 0.62 6.49 -1.10
C LYS A 85 1.54 7.70 -1.00
N ASP A 86 2.37 7.94 -2.02
CA ASP A 86 3.25 9.13 -2.11
C ASP A 86 2.46 10.41 -2.40
N LEU A 87 1.36 10.62 -1.68
CA LEU A 87 0.54 11.83 -1.64
C LEU A 87 0.15 12.18 -0.21
N THR A 88 0.57 11.38 0.77
CA THR A 88 0.10 11.45 2.16
C THR A 88 1.31 11.52 3.09
N PRO A 89 1.69 12.70 3.60
CA PRO A 89 2.81 12.86 4.53
C PRO A 89 2.82 11.86 5.70
N VAL A 90 4.01 11.37 6.02
CA VAL A 90 4.29 10.51 7.18
C VAL A 90 5.52 11.11 7.84
N ALA A 91 5.45 11.43 9.13
CA ALA A 91 6.55 12.07 9.85
C ALA A 91 7.84 11.24 9.71
N GLY A 92 8.94 11.91 9.35
CA GLY A 92 10.25 11.29 9.12
C GLY A 92 10.43 10.60 7.77
N TRP A 93 9.37 10.39 6.98
CA TRP A 93 9.45 9.76 5.66
C TRP A 93 9.52 10.80 4.54
N PRO A 94 10.22 10.50 3.42
CA PRO A 94 10.13 11.32 2.24
C PRO A 94 8.70 11.35 1.69
N VAL A 95 8.30 12.48 1.14
CA VAL A 95 7.06 12.62 0.35
C VAL A 95 7.38 13.45 -0.89
N THR A 96 7.06 12.93 -2.07
CA THR A 96 7.47 13.58 -3.33
C THR A 96 6.29 13.92 -4.24
N TYR A 97 5.08 13.50 -3.88
CA TYR A 97 3.89 13.74 -4.68
C TYR A 97 4.01 13.24 -6.12
N GLY A 98 4.87 12.25 -6.38
CA GLY A 98 5.26 11.83 -7.73
C GLY A 98 5.89 12.93 -8.60
N SER A 99 6.31 14.07 -8.05
CA SER A 99 6.71 15.26 -8.81
C SER A 99 8.18 15.63 -8.57
N TRP A 100 8.85 16.13 -9.61
CA TRP A 100 10.16 16.80 -9.47
C TRP A 100 10.05 18.20 -8.85
N ALA A 101 8.87 18.82 -8.87
CA ALA A 101 8.65 20.13 -8.27
C ALA A 101 8.59 20.08 -6.74
N ALA A 102 8.31 18.91 -6.16
CA ALA A 102 8.32 18.70 -4.72
C ALA A 102 9.71 18.29 -4.22
N ALA A 103 10.09 18.83 -3.05
CA ALA A 103 11.29 18.40 -2.34
C ALA A 103 11.19 16.92 -1.96
N ALA A 104 12.32 16.21 -2.00
CA ALA A 104 12.39 14.79 -1.65
C ALA A 104 12.62 14.53 -0.14
N GLY A 105 12.45 15.56 0.69
CA GLY A 105 12.84 15.55 2.09
C GLY A 105 11.82 14.88 3.00
N PRO A 106 12.21 14.55 4.24
CA PRO A 106 11.31 13.97 5.22
C PRO A 106 10.21 14.98 5.60
N SER A 107 8.98 14.49 5.77
CA SER A 107 7.88 15.28 6.31
C SER A 107 8.08 15.49 7.82
N ALA A 108 7.74 16.68 8.33
CA ALA A 108 7.80 16.95 9.77
C ALA A 108 6.67 16.23 10.54
N GLU A 109 5.50 16.10 9.91
CA GLU A 109 4.28 15.61 10.53
C GLU A 109 3.65 14.50 9.69
N SER A 110 2.85 13.67 10.36
CA SER A 110 2.00 12.66 9.72
C SER A 110 0.61 13.26 9.48
N GLU A 111 -0.01 12.88 8.36
CA GLU A 111 -1.44 13.16 8.17
C GLU A 111 -2.30 12.42 9.20
N LEU A 112 -3.44 12.99 9.58
CA LEU A 112 -4.36 12.38 10.57
C LEU A 112 -4.79 10.94 10.20
N VAL A 113 -4.87 10.66 8.90
CA VAL A 113 -5.20 9.32 8.40
C VAL A 113 -4.08 8.31 8.64
N VAL A 114 -2.81 8.74 8.57
CA VAL A 114 -1.64 7.91 8.87
C VAL A 114 -1.62 7.59 10.35
N GLU A 115 -1.86 8.59 11.20
CA GLU A 115 -1.96 8.36 12.64
C GLU A 115 -3.10 7.39 12.98
N ALA A 116 -4.24 7.48 12.27
CA ALA A 116 -5.34 6.54 12.44
C ALA A 116 -4.93 5.10 12.09
N PHE A 117 -4.13 4.89 11.04
CA PHE A 117 -3.58 3.57 10.73
C PHE A 117 -2.64 3.05 11.80
N GLN A 118 -1.74 3.89 12.30
CA GLN A 118 -0.83 3.53 13.37
C GLN A 118 -1.59 3.16 14.65
N ARG A 119 -2.62 3.94 15.02
CA ARG A 119 -3.51 3.62 16.16
C ARG A 119 -4.29 2.32 15.95
N ALA A 120 -4.67 2.02 14.71
CA ALA A 120 -5.31 0.75 14.36
C ALA A 120 -4.34 -0.46 14.38
N GLY A 121 -3.04 -0.22 14.56
CA GLY A 121 -2.01 -1.25 14.71
C GLY A 121 -1.34 -1.70 13.40
N PHE A 122 -1.54 -0.97 12.30
CA PHE A 122 -0.86 -1.28 11.04
C PHE A 122 0.65 -1.03 11.14
N VAL A 123 1.43 -1.84 10.43
CA VAL A 123 2.87 -1.66 10.23
C VAL A 123 3.10 -0.92 8.91
N LEU A 124 3.53 0.34 8.98
CA LEU A 124 3.84 1.12 7.79
C LEU A 124 5.16 0.61 7.16
N CYS A 125 5.15 0.25 5.87
CA CYS A 125 6.32 -0.42 5.24
C CYS A 125 6.94 0.29 4.01
N GLY A 126 6.37 1.39 3.53
CA GLY A 126 6.97 2.16 2.44
C GLY A 126 6.00 3.04 1.68
N ARG A 127 6.46 3.54 0.52
CA ARG A 127 5.69 4.44 -0.36
C ARG A 127 5.25 3.74 -1.63
N THR A 128 3.96 3.86 -1.97
CA THR A 128 3.48 3.50 -3.32
C THR A 128 3.58 4.66 -4.29
N ASN A 129 3.82 4.34 -5.56
CA ASN A 129 3.85 5.31 -6.64
C ASN A 129 2.49 6.00 -6.78
N ALA A 130 2.50 7.22 -7.29
CA ALA A 130 1.31 8.05 -7.44
C ALA A 130 1.38 8.84 -8.75
N PRO A 131 0.22 9.27 -9.29
CA PRO A 131 0.26 10.33 -10.28
C PRO A 131 0.85 11.60 -9.68
N GLU A 132 1.50 12.40 -10.51
CA GLU A 132 2.03 13.70 -10.13
C GLU A 132 0.94 14.58 -9.50
N PHE A 133 1.04 14.85 -8.19
CA PHE A 133 0.05 15.52 -7.32
C PHE A 133 -1.35 14.87 -7.23
N GLY A 134 -1.56 13.69 -7.81
CA GLY A 134 -2.79 12.92 -7.66
C GLY A 134 -4.04 13.28 -8.49
N PRO A 135 -4.03 14.14 -9.53
CA PRO A 135 -5.26 14.56 -10.23
C PRO A 135 -5.82 13.48 -11.17
N ILE A 136 -5.01 12.49 -11.56
CA ILE A 136 -5.40 11.44 -12.50
C ILE A 136 -5.49 10.07 -11.81
N THR A 137 -6.24 9.16 -12.44
CA THR A 137 -6.43 7.79 -11.92
C THR A 137 -5.43 6.77 -12.49
N ALA A 138 -4.29 7.25 -12.99
CA ALA A 138 -3.16 6.44 -13.46
C ALA A 138 -1.92 6.76 -12.63
N ALA A 139 -1.20 5.74 -12.13
CA ALA A 139 0.06 5.93 -11.42
C ALA A 139 1.20 6.07 -12.43
N GLU A 140 1.23 7.22 -13.11
CA GLU A 140 2.30 7.61 -14.04
C GLU A 140 2.81 9.00 -13.67
N ASN A 141 4.13 9.15 -13.66
CA ASN A 141 4.78 10.42 -13.43
C ASN A 141 6.21 10.42 -14.02
N LEU A 142 6.79 11.62 -14.18
CA LEU A 142 8.14 11.77 -14.71
C LEU A 142 9.26 11.43 -13.71
N ARG A 143 8.93 11.31 -12.43
CA ARG A 143 9.92 11.11 -11.36
C ARG A 143 10.34 9.65 -11.18
N TYR A 144 9.37 8.75 -11.17
CA TYR A 144 9.54 7.31 -10.96
C TYR A 144 9.05 6.50 -12.15
N GLY A 145 8.36 7.12 -13.12
CA GLY A 145 7.82 6.44 -14.29
C GLY A 145 6.43 5.84 -14.05
N ILE A 146 6.09 4.88 -14.89
CA ILE A 146 4.75 4.28 -14.98
C ILE A 146 4.69 3.03 -14.10
N SER A 147 3.71 2.96 -13.19
CA SER A 147 3.36 1.69 -12.56
C SER A 147 2.52 0.84 -13.50
N ARG A 148 2.79 -0.47 -13.57
CA ARG A 148 2.15 -1.40 -14.51
C ARG A 148 1.09 -2.26 -13.85
N ASN A 149 0.16 -2.73 -14.67
CA ASN A 149 -0.89 -3.64 -14.24
C ASN A 149 -0.32 -5.06 -14.01
N PRO A 150 -0.52 -5.67 -12.83
CA PRO A 150 -0.03 -7.03 -12.55
C PRO A 150 -0.69 -8.13 -13.41
N TRP A 151 -1.86 -7.87 -14.01
CA TRP A 151 -2.54 -8.80 -14.91
C TRP A 151 -1.99 -8.78 -16.34
N ASP A 152 -1.54 -7.60 -16.80
CA ASP A 152 -0.93 -7.40 -18.12
C ASP A 152 -0.14 -6.09 -18.14
N LEU A 153 1.19 -6.19 -18.19
CA LEU A 153 2.11 -5.07 -18.06
C LEU A 153 1.95 -3.98 -19.15
N ARG A 154 1.20 -4.25 -20.22
CA ARG A 154 0.89 -3.26 -21.28
C ARG A 154 -0.16 -2.25 -20.85
N TYR A 155 -0.96 -2.53 -19.81
CA TYR A 155 -2.05 -1.68 -19.35
C TYR A 155 -1.68 -0.87 -18.10
N THR A 156 -2.44 0.19 -17.87
CA THR A 156 -2.40 0.94 -16.62
C THR A 156 -2.91 0.06 -15.46
N PRO A 157 -2.47 0.30 -14.21
CA PRO A 157 -2.82 -0.55 -13.06
C PRO A 157 -4.32 -0.61 -12.74
N ARG A 158 -5.10 0.30 -13.33
CA ARG A 158 -6.56 0.29 -13.23
C ARG A 158 -7.13 -0.81 -14.15
N GLY A 159 -7.79 -1.80 -13.54
CA GLY A 159 -8.45 -2.89 -14.27
C GLY A 159 -9.47 -2.39 -15.31
N ARG A 160 -9.49 -3.08 -16.46
CA ARG A 160 -10.31 -2.91 -17.68
C ARG A 160 -11.23 -1.67 -17.73
N ALA A 161 -10.77 -0.65 -18.45
CA ALA A 161 -11.59 0.04 -19.43
C ALA A 161 -10.79 0.13 -20.73
N VAL A 162 -11.49 -0.12 -21.83
CA VAL A 162 -11.14 -0.09 -23.27
C VAL A 162 -9.87 0.69 -23.65
N ALA A 163 -9.19 0.20 -24.70
CA ALA A 163 -8.14 0.85 -25.50
C ALA A 163 -8.09 2.39 -25.40
N PRO A 164 -6.89 3.00 -25.50
CA PRO A 164 -6.76 4.45 -25.33
C PRO A 164 -7.78 5.17 -26.23
N PRO A 165 -8.63 6.08 -25.68
CA PRO A 165 -9.42 6.93 -26.53
C PRO A 165 -8.47 7.79 -27.39
N PRO A 166 -8.86 8.15 -28.63
CA PRO A 166 -8.13 9.15 -29.40
C PRO A 166 -8.02 10.45 -28.59
N PRO A 167 -6.99 11.29 -28.83
CA PRO A 167 -6.77 12.50 -28.05
C PRO A 167 -8.02 13.39 -28.05
N PRO A 168 -8.44 13.94 -26.90
CA PRO A 168 -9.64 14.77 -26.85
C PRO A 168 -9.38 16.14 -27.51
N PRO A 169 -10.38 16.73 -28.19
CA PRO A 169 -10.39 18.16 -28.45
C PRO A 169 -10.53 18.93 -27.14
N GLU A 170 -9.98 20.15 -27.13
CA GLU A 170 -9.79 21.01 -25.95
C GLU A 170 -11.03 21.16 -25.06
N GLY A 171 -10.79 21.22 -23.74
CA GLY A 171 -11.71 21.79 -22.77
C GLY A 171 -12.72 20.82 -22.15
N CYS A 172 -12.33 20.13 -21.08
CA CYS A 172 -13.29 19.75 -20.03
C CYS A 172 -12.55 19.47 -18.72
N SER A 173 -12.68 20.39 -17.76
CA SER A 173 -12.14 20.22 -16.42
C SER A 173 -13.04 19.25 -15.64
N GLN A 174 -12.49 18.16 -15.15
CA GLN A 174 -13.06 17.43 -14.02
C GLN A 174 -11.96 17.17 -13.01
N SER A 175 -12.12 17.79 -11.83
CA SER A 175 -11.25 17.62 -10.68
C SER A 175 -11.58 16.32 -9.96
N PRO A 176 -10.59 15.52 -9.52
CA PRO A 176 -10.83 14.63 -8.39
C PRO A 176 -9.68 14.62 -7.38
N MET A 177 -9.97 15.10 -6.18
CA MET A 177 -9.32 14.70 -4.93
C MET A 177 -9.72 13.26 -4.61
N ALA A 178 -8.76 12.34 -4.54
CA ALA A 178 -8.97 10.98 -4.03
C ALA A 178 -7.75 10.47 -3.24
N THR A 179 -7.72 10.80 -1.95
CA THR A 179 -6.97 10.06 -0.93
C THR A 179 -7.73 8.78 -0.63
N MET A 180 -7.13 7.61 -0.92
CA MET A 180 -7.77 6.32 -0.62
C MET A 180 -6.91 5.48 0.33
N VAL A 181 -7.51 5.26 1.49
CA VAL A 181 -7.19 4.31 2.55
C VAL A 181 -7.57 2.89 2.11
N ALA A 182 -6.70 1.91 2.37
CA ALA A 182 -6.99 0.50 2.14
C ALA A 182 -7.96 -0.03 3.21
N ALA A 183 -9.27 -0.01 2.94
CA ALA A 183 -10.26 -0.81 3.66
C ALA A 183 -11.39 -1.17 2.68
N ARG A 184 -11.65 -2.47 2.45
CA ARG A 184 -12.80 -2.91 1.62
C ARG A 184 -14.10 -2.80 2.42
N SER A 185 -15.05 -2.04 1.90
CA SER A 185 -16.43 -2.54 1.76
C SER A 185 -16.69 -2.79 0.27
N GLY A 186 -17.00 -4.04 -0.10
CA GLY A 186 -17.67 -4.40 -1.35
C GLY A 186 -16.92 -4.47 -2.69
N SER A 187 -15.76 -3.83 -2.90
CA SER A 187 -14.98 -3.94 -4.17
C SER A 187 -13.49 -3.80 -3.90
N PRO A 188 -12.58 -4.54 -4.59
CA PRO A 188 -11.18 -4.56 -4.19
C PRO A 188 -10.56 -3.19 -4.51
N PRO A 189 -9.99 -2.46 -3.52
CA PRO A 189 -9.22 -1.27 -3.82
C PRO A 189 -8.04 -1.68 -4.69
N PRO A 190 -7.56 -0.80 -5.58
CA PRO A 190 -6.43 -1.10 -6.46
C PRO A 190 -5.21 -1.60 -5.68
N ALA A 191 -5.01 -1.16 -4.42
CA ALA A 191 -3.99 -1.66 -3.49
C ALA A 191 -4.04 -3.19 -3.24
N ALA A 192 -5.23 -3.80 -3.10
CA ALA A 192 -5.36 -5.24 -2.89
C ALA A 192 -5.02 -6.05 -4.16
N ALA A 193 -5.13 -5.44 -5.35
CA ALA A 193 -4.77 -6.08 -6.62
C ALA A 193 -3.25 -6.18 -6.84
N TRP A 194 -2.42 -5.47 -6.06
CA TRP A 194 -0.95 -5.58 -6.16
C TRP A 194 -0.42 -6.84 -5.45
N TRP A 195 -1.15 -7.33 -4.45
CA TRP A 195 -0.68 -8.36 -3.51
C TRP A 195 -1.28 -9.74 -3.79
N GLY A 196 -2.51 -9.79 -4.31
CA GLY A 196 -3.19 -11.03 -4.65
C GLY A 196 -2.55 -11.78 -5.81
N SER A 197 -2.63 -13.12 -5.75
CA SER A 197 -2.34 -14.00 -6.88
C SER A 197 -3.66 -14.62 -7.39
N ARG A 198 -3.79 -14.63 -8.73
CA ARG A 198 -4.82 -15.25 -9.60
C ARG A 198 -5.94 -14.36 -10.12
#